data_AF-A0A957Q7K0-F1
#
_entry.id   AF-A0A957Q7K0-F1
#
_cell.length_a   1.000
_cell.length_b   1.000
_cell.length_c   1.000
_cell.angle_alpha   90.00
_cell.angle_beta   90.00
_cell.angle_gamma   90.00
#
_symmetry.space_group_name_H-M   'P 1'
#
loop_
_entity.id
_entity.type
_entity.pdbx_description
1 polymer ?
#
loop_
_entity_poly.entity_id
_entity_poly.type
_entity_poly.pdbx_seq_one_letter_code
_entity_poly.pdbx_strand_id
1 'polypeptide(L)' 'VTALLIRIIDAFKVVDIIMVLTGGGPGQATESVTLAIYRVGVKGGDLAFGSSQAYFLLLIMLIFGGAFLVMSRRAMSQ' A
#
# COMPACT_ATOMS: atom_id res chain seq x y z
N VAL A 1 -4.45 4.87 19.17
CA VAL A 1 -5.27 4.78 17.94
C VAL A 1 -4.60 5.46 16.76
N THR A 2 -4.22 6.74 16.84
CA THR A 2 -3.55 7.46 15.73
C THR A 2 -2.24 6.82 15.30
N ALA A 3 -1.36 6.44 16.24
CA ALA A 3 -0.11 5.75 15.94
C ALA A 3 -0.33 4.39 15.23
N LEU A 4 -1.38 3.65 15.60
CA LEU A 4 -1.72 2.36 14.99
C LEU A 4 -2.18 2.55 13.54
N LEU A 5 -3.05 3.54 13.29
CA LEU A 5 -3.50 3.87 11.94
C LEU A 5 -2.32 4.25 11.03
N ILE A 6 -1.41 5.08 11.52
CA ILE A 6 -0.23 5.49 10.75
C ILE A 6 0.63 4.26 10.39
N ARG A 7 0.87 3.35 11.35
CA ARG A 7 1.65 2.12 11.11
C ARG A 7 1.00 1.18 10.11
N ILE A 8 -0.33 1.06 10.13
CA ILE A 8 -1.06 0.24 9.16
C ILE A 8 -0.90 0.84 7.75
N ILE A 9 -1.09 2.15 7.59
CA ILE A 9 -0.94 2.83 6.29
C ILE A 9 0.48 2.69 5.75
N ASP A 10 1.48 2.84 6.61
CA ASP A 10 2.90 2.73 6.26
C ASP A 10 3.26 1.31 5.77
N ALA A 11 2.71 0.28 6.42
CA ALA A 11 2.89 -1.11 6.02
C ALA A 11 2.32 -1.41 4.62
N PHE A 12 1.19 -0.78 4.23
CA PHE A 12 0.63 -0.94 2.90
C PHE A 12 1.42 -0.23 1.78
N LYS A 13 2.28 0.74 2.13
CA LYS A 13 3.10 1.51 1.17
C LYS A 13 4.56 1.05 1.15
N VAL A 14 4.88 -0.04 1.83
CA VAL A 14 6.28 -0.46 2.00
C VAL A 14 6.83 -0.99 0.67
N VAL A 15 7.76 -0.23 0.09
CA VAL A 15 8.46 -0.58 -1.15
C VAL A 15 9.95 -0.77 -0.89
N ASP A 16 10.55 0.09 -0.07
CA ASP A 16 12.00 0.15 0.11
C ASP A 16 12.55 -1.13 0.75
N ILE A 17 11.93 -1.59 1.84
CA ILE A 17 12.44 -2.76 2.57
C ILE A 17 12.34 -4.05 1.74
N ILE A 18 11.26 -4.19 0.97
CA ILE A 18 11.04 -5.38 0.13
C ILE A 18 11.99 -5.33 -1.07
N MET A 19 12.19 -4.15 -1.66
CA MET A 19 13.10 -3.97 -2.77
C MET A 19 14.55 -4.29 -2.38
N VAL A 20 15.00 -3.86 -1.19
CA VAL A 20 16.37 -4.09 -0.70
C VAL A 20 16.59 -5.54 -0.28
N LEU A 21 15.63 -6.17 0.39
CA LEU A 21 15.82 -7.50 0.97
C LEU A 21 15.62 -8.63 -0.05
N THR A 22 14.63 -8.53 -0.93
CA THR A 22 14.25 -9.63 -1.83
C THR A 22 14.03 -9.20 -3.28
N GLY A 23 13.85 -7.91 -3.54
CA GLY A 23 13.42 -7.43 -4.85
C GLY A 23 12.06 -7.98 -5.29
N GLY A 24 11.26 -8.51 -4.34
CA GLY A 24 10.01 -9.22 -4.60
C GLY A 24 10.18 -10.70 -4.98
N GLY A 25 11.32 -11.34 -4.73
CA GLY A 25 11.57 -12.75 -5.07
C GLY A 25 11.12 -13.80 -4.03
N PRO A 26 11.23 -15.11 -4.33
CA PRO A 26 11.44 -15.71 -5.65
C PRO A 26 10.15 -15.66 -6.50
N GLY A 27 10.27 -15.27 -7.77
CA GLY A 27 9.14 -15.34 -8.73
C GLY A 27 7.93 -14.44 -8.44
N GLN A 28 8.06 -13.39 -7.62
CA GLN A 28 7.00 -12.46 -7.15
C GLN A 28 6.38 -12.82 -5.78
N ALA A 29 6.86 -13.88 -5.10
CA ALA A 29 6.26 -14.34 -3.84
C ALA A 29 6.26 -13.32 -2.69
N THR A 30 7.20 -12.37 -2.68
CA THR A 30 7.30 -11.32 -1.64
C THR A 30 7.02 -9.93 -2.19
N GLU A 31 6.46 -9.82 -3.39
CA GLU A 31 6.22 -8.51 -4.00
C GLU A 31 5.05 -7.79 -3.31
N SER A 32 5.26 -6.54 -2.89
CA SER A 32 4.18 -5.65 -2.46
C SER A 32 3.46 -5.03 -3.66
N VAL A 33 2.21 -4.64 -3.46
CA VAL A 33 1.41 -3.93 -4.48
C VAL A 33 2.14 -2.67 -4.98
N THR A 34 2.80 -1.94 -4.09
CA THR A 34 3.58 -0.75 -4.41
C THR A 34 4.83 -1.07 -5.24
N LEU A 35 5.48 -2.22 -4.98
CA LEU A 35 6.63 -2.68 -5.76
C LEU A 35 6.20 -3.16 -7.16
N ALA A 36 5.04 -3.81 -7.28
CA ALA A 36 4.47 -4.18 -8.57
C ALA A 36 4.18 -2.93 -9.43
N ILE A 37 3.56 -1.90 -8.83
CA ILE A 37 3.30 -0.61 -9.49
C ILE A 37 4.60 0.05 -9.96
N TYR A 38 5.63 0.06 -9.11
CA TYR A 38 6.94 0.59 -9.48
C TYR A 38 7.57 -0.18 -10.66
N ARG A 39 7.47 -1.52 -10.63
CA ARG A 39 8.01 -2.38 -11.69
C ARG A 39 7.31 -2.14 -13.03
N VAL A 40 6.01 -1.98 -13.02
CA VAL A 40 5.22 -1.76 -14.24
C VAL A 40 5.37 -0.33 -14.75
N GLY A 41 5.20 0.66 -13.87
CA GLY A 41 5.20 2.07 -14.23
C GLY A 41 6.59 2.61 -14.55
N VAL A 42 7.52 2.46 -13.61
CA VAL A 42 8.84 3.08 -13.70
C VAL A 42 9.82 2.18 -14.44
N LYS A 43 9.92 0.89 -14.05
CA LYS A 43 10.88 -0.04 -14.66
C LYS A 43 10.40 -0.58 -16.02
N GLY A 44 9.10 -0.76 -16.19
CA GLY A 44 8.46 -1.22 -17.42
C GLY A 44 8.20 -0.10 -18.43
N GLY A 45 8.31 1.16 -18.01
CA GLY A 45 8.12 2.33 -18.87
C GLY A 45 6.67 2.75 -19.09
N ASP A 46 5.68 2.00 -18.59
CA ASP A 46 4.26 2.32 -18.73
C ASP A 46 3.74 3.12 -17.54
N LEU A 47 4.15 4.38 -17.48
CA LEU A 47 3.77 5.31 -16.41
C LEU A 47 2.25 5.49 -16.30
N ALA A 48 1.51 5.42 -17.41
CA ALA A 48 0.07 5.60 -17.42
C ALA A 48 -0.63 4.41 -16.74
N PHE A 49 -0.24 3.19 -17.10
CA PHE A 49 -0.79 1.98 -16.49
C PHE A 49 -0.39 1.85 -15.01
N GLY A 50 0.88 2.13 -14.67
CA GLY A 50 1.34 2.16 -13.28
C GLY A 50 0.61 3.21 -12.44
N SER A 51 0.34 4.40 -12.99
CA SER A 51 -0.41 5.45 -12.29
C SER A 51 -1.87 5.06 -12.05
N SER A 52 -2.52 4.41 -13.02
CA SER A 52 -3.87 3.86 -12.83
C SER A 52 -3.92 2.88 -11.65
N GLN A 53 -2.99 1.93 -11.60
CA GLN A 53 -2.88 0.98 -10.48
C GLN A 53 -2.63 1.69 -9.14
N ALA A 54 -1.82 2.76 -9.13
CA ALA A 54 -1.59 3.58 -7.93
C ALA A 54 -2.86 4.28 -7.43
N TYR A 55 -3.70 4.81 -8.33
CA TYR A 55 -4.98 5.41 -7.96
C TYR A 55 -5.97 4.37 -7.40
N PHE A 56 -6.02 3.17 -7.96
CA PHE A 56 -6.81 2.07 -7.38
C PHE A 56 -6.33 1.71 -5.97
N LEU A 57 -5.02 1.59 -5.76
CA LEU A 57 -4.45 1.34 -4.44
C LEU A 57 -4.81 2.47 -3.44
N LEU A 58 -4.79 3.72 -3.89
CA LEU A 58 -5.18 4.87 -3.08
C LEU A 58 -6.65 4.81 -2.65
N LEU A 59 -7.56 4.45 -3.56
CA LEU A 59 -8.99 4.29 -3.22
C LEU A 59 -9.20 3.20 -2.17
N ILE A 60 -8.53 2.05 -2.32
CA ILE A 60 -8.60 0.95 -1.35
C ILE A 60 -8.09 1.42 0.02
N MET A 61 -6.95 2.10 0.07
CA MET A 61 -6.40 2.65 1.31
C MET A 61 -7.33 3.67 1.97
N LEU A 62 -8.00 4.51 1.18
CA LEU A 62 -8.92 5.52 1.70
C LEU A 62 -10.16 4.87 2.33
N ILE A 63 -10.70 3.84 1.69
CA ILE A 63 -11.81 3.04 2.24
C ILE A 63 -11.39 2.34 3.53
N PHE A 64 -10.25 1.63 3.54
CA PHE A 64 -9.76 0.93 4.73
C PHE A 64 -9.43 1.89 5.87
N GLY A 65 -8.70 2.97 5.60
CA GLY A 65 -8.35 3.99 6.58
C GLY A 65 -9.57 4.71 7.13
N GLY A 66 -10.52 5.07 6.28
CA GLY A 66 -11.80 5.67 6.66
C GLY A 66 -12.64 4.74 7.54
N ALA A 67 -12.79 3.47 7.13
CA ALA A 67 -13.50 2.45 7.90
C ALA A 67 -12.86 2.23 9.29
N PHE A 68 -11.52 2.12 9.34
CA PHE A 68 -10.77 1.98 10.58
C PHE A 68 -10.98 3.18 11.52
N LEU A 69 -10.98 4.41 10.98
CA LEU A 69 -11.25 5.63 11.74
C LEU A 69 -12.68 5.64 12.30
N VAL A 70 -13.68 5.31 11.49
CA VAL A 70 -15.08 5.26 11.91
C VAL A 70 -15.28 4.20 13.00
N MET A 71 -14.72 3.00 12.82
CA MET A 71 -14.79 1.94 13.82
C MET A 71 -14.09 2.34 15.13
N SER A 72 -12.90 2.95 15.04
CA SER A 72 -12.16 3.42 16.21
C SER A 72 -12.87 4.54 16.96
N ARG A 73 -13.62 5.39 16.25
CA ARG A 73 -14.50 6.41 16.86
C ARG A 73 -15.69 5.79 17.57
N ARG A 74 -16.31 4.75 16.99
CA ARG A 74 -17.42 4.02 17.61
C ARG A 74 -16.99 3.26 18.86
N ALA A 75 -15.83 2.64 18.84
CA ALA A 75 -15.27 1.93 19.99
C ALA A 75 -14.93 2.85 21.19
N MET A 76 -14.73 4.16 20.94
CA MET A 76 -14.45 5.16 21.98
C MET A 76 -15.72 5.85 22.52
N SER A 77 -16.86 5.62 21.86
CA SER A 77 -18.18 6.09 22.29
C SER A 77 -18.89 5.11 23.24
N GLN A 78 -18.25 3.99 23.57
CA GLN A 78 -18.63 3.07 24.65
C GLN A 78 -17.65 3.20 25.81
#